data_AF-A0A3A4R782-F1
#
_entry.id   AF-A0A3A4R782-F1
#
_cell.length_a   1.000
_cell.length_b   1.000
_cell.length_c   1.000
_cell.angle_alpha   90.00
_cell.angle_beta   90.00
_cell.angle_gamma   90.00
#
_symmetry.space_group_name_H-M   'P 1'
#
loop_
_entity.id
_entity.type
_entity.pdbx_description
1 polymer ?
#
loop_
_entity_poly.entity_id
_entity_poly.type
_entity_poly.pdbx_seq_one_letter_code
_entity_poly.pdbx_strand_id
1 'polypeptide(L)'
;MKESEICEQITALVDNELDAVQASLLKKRIDENPDLREEYEIQYQVKHLLCDRFANNSAPNYLINSIKKSIGDQFDFDTNKTYD
;
A
#
# COMPACT_ATOMS: atom_id res chain seq x y z
N MET A 1 12.56 -24.60 -4.26
CA MET A 1 12.71 -23.41 -3.39
C MET A 1 12.71 -23.88 -1.97
N LYS A 2 13.70 -23.44 -1.20
CA LYS A 2 13.68 -23.64 0.26
C LYS A 2 12.59 -22.74 0.84
N GLU A 3 11.97 -23.13 1.94
CA GLU A 3 10.93 -22.30 2.60
C GLU A 3 11.42 -20.87 2.89
N SER A 4 12.70 -20.71 3.25
CA SER A 4 13.32 -19.39 3.47
C SER A 4 13.24 -18.47 2.25
N GLU A 5 13.40 -19.00 1.03
CA GLU A 5 13.35 -18.20 -0.20
C GLU A 5 11.93 -17.73 -0.50
N ILE A 6 10.90 -18.47 -0.07
CA ILE A 6 9.50 -18.05 -0.23
C ILE A 6 9.16 -16.93 0.75
N CYS A 7 9.56 -17.08 2.02
CA CYS A 7 9.34 -16.04 3.02
C CYS A 7 9.98 -14.71 2.62
N GLU A 8 11.21 -14.73 2.10
CA GLU A 8 11.89 -13.53 1.58
C GLU A 8 11.13 -12.88 0.41
N GLN A 9 10.59 -13.71 -0.50
CA GLN A 9 9.77 -13.21 -1.61
C GLN A 9 8.46 -12.59 -1.12
N ILE A 10 7.83 -13.16 -0.07
CA ILE A 10 6.65 -12.59 0.58
C ILE A 10 6.99 -11.24 1.22
N THR A 11 8.14 -11.12 1.90
CA THR A 11 8.62 -9.84 2.44
C THR A 11 8.78 -8.81 1.33
N ALA A 12 9.48 -9.15 0.25
CA ALA A 12 9.66 -8.25 -0.90
C ALA A 12 8.33 -7.85 -1.55
N LEU A 13 7.34 -8.76 -1.59
CA LEU A 13 5.99 -8.45 -2.07
C LEU A 13 5.27 -7.44 -1.18
N VAL A 14 5.31 -7.64 0.14
CA VAL A 14 4.71 -6.74 1.13
C VAL A 14 5.38 -5.37 1.08
N ASP A 15 6.68 -5.32 0.79
CA ASP A 15 7.45 -4.09 0.62
C ASP A 15 7.35 -3.41 -0.74
N ASN A 16 6.62 -4.03 -1.68
CA ASN A 16 6.50 -3.57 -3.07
C ASN A 16 7.85 -3.48 -3.79
N GLU A 17 8.79 -4.37 -3.44
CA GLU A 17 10.13 -4.45 -4.02
C GLU A 17 10.21 -5.43 -5.20
N LEU A 18 9.15 -6.19 -5.44
CA LEU A 18 9.04 -7.07 -6.61
C LEU A 18 8.55 -6.31 -7.84
N ASP A 19 9.03 -6.74 -9.02
CA ASP A 19 8.43 -6.28 -10.28
C ASP A 19 7.00 -6.80 -10.46
N ALA A 20 6.24 -6.19 -11.38
CA ALA A 20 4.83 -6.50 -11.58
C ALA A 20 4.56 -7.96 -11.97
N VAL A 21 5.48 -8.59 -12.72
CA VAL A 21 5.34 -9.98 -13.17
C VAL A 21 5.57 -10.93 -12.00
N GLN A 22 6.66 -10.72 -11.26
CA GLN A 22 6.98 -11.50 -10.06
C GLN A 22 5.89 -11.39 -9.00
N ALA A 23 5.42 -10.17 -8.74
CA ALA A 23 4.35 -9.93 -7.77
C ALA A 23 3.06 -10.65 -8.14
N SER A 24 2.67 -10.64 -9.42
CA SER A 24 1.47 -11.32 -9.90
C SER A 24 1.57 -12.84 -9.76
N LEU A 25 2.71 -13.42 -10.15
CA LEU A 25 2.96 -14.86 -10.02
C LEU A 25 2.95 -15.32 -8.56
N LEU A 26 3.60 -14.57 -7.68
CA LEU A 26 3.66 -14.90 -6.27
C LEU A 26 2.28 -14.77 -5.60
N LYS A 27 1.49 -13.74 -5.92
CA LYS A 27 0.12 -13.59 -5.42
C LYS A 27 -0.75 -14.79 -5.77
N LYS A 28 -0.71 -15.24 -7.03
CA LYS A 28 -1.45 -16.44 -7.44
C LYS A 28 -1.05 -17.66 -6.61
N ARG A 29 0.25 -17.82 -6.32
CA ARG A 29 0.75 -18.93 -5.52
C ARG A 29 0.33 -18.84 -4.04
N ILE A 30 0.27 -17.64 -3.48
CA ILE A 30 -0.26 -17.36 -2.14
C ILE A 30 -1.76 -17.70 -2.10
N ASP A 31 -2.51 -17.31 -3.12
CA ASP A 31 -3.95 -17.59 -3.21
C ASP A 31 -4.24 -19.10 -3.27
N GLU A 32 -3.38 -19.88 -3.91
CA GLU A 32 -3.55 -21.33 -4.06
C GLU A 32 -3.03 -22.14 -2.85
N ASN A 33 -2.31 -21.52 -1.90
CA ASN A 33 -1.70 -22.20 -0.76
C ASN A 33 -2.06 -21.53 0.59
N PRO A 34 -2.86 -22.19 1.45
CA PRO A 34 -3.28 -21.64 2.75
C PRO A 34 -2.12 -21.24 3.67
N ASP A 35 -1.04 -22.02 3.73
CA ASP A 35 0.10 -21.75 4.62
C ASP A 35 0.84 -20.47 4.17
N LEU A 36 0.99 -20.29 2.85
CA LEU A 36 1.59 -19.07 2.31
C LEU A 36 0.69 -17.84 2.48
N ARG A 37 -0.63 -18.04 2.46
CA ARG A 37 -1.60 -16.99 2.73
C ARG A 37 -1.51 -16.51 4.17
N GLU A 38 -1.45 -17.44 5.13
CA GLU A 38 -1.27 -17.11 6.54
C GLU A 38 0.03 -16.30 6.75
N GLU A 39 1.15 -16.76 6.18
CA GLU A 39 2.43 -16.06 6.28
C GLU A 39 2.35 -14.63 5.67
N TYR A 40 1.74 -14.50 4.49
CA TYR A 40 1.54 -13.20 3.85
C TYR A 40 0.70 -12.25 4.71
N GLU A 41 -0.41 -12.74 5.27
CA GLU A 41 -1.28 -11.96 6.14
C GLU A 41 -0.55 -11.49 7.40
N ILE A 42 0.24 -12.35 8.03
CA ILE A 42 1.05 -12.00 9.20
C ILE A 42 2.03 -10.87 8.85
N GLN A 43 2.83 -11.02 7.79
CA GLN A 43 3.82 -10.01 7.42
C GLN A 43 3.16 -8.68 7.03
N TYR A 44 2.04 -8.74 6.31
CA TYR A 44 1.27 -7.55 5.95
C TYR A 44 0.77 -6.79 7.18
N GLN A 45 0.20 -7.50 8.17
CA GLN A 45 -0.28 -6.90 9.42
C GLN A 45 0.87 -6.31 10.24
N VAL A 46 2.01 -7.01 10.34
CA VAL A 46 3.20 -6.50 11.03
C VAL A 46 3.67 -5.19 10.41
N LYS A 47 3.72 -5.09 9.07
CA LYS A 47 4.07 -3.85 8.38
C LYS A 47 3.12 -2.71 8.74
N HIS A 48 1.81 -2.93 8.72
CA HIS A 48 0.82 -1.91 9.07
C HIS A 48 0.98 -1.44 10.52
N LEU A 49 1.16 -2.35 11.47
CA LEU A 49 1.40 -2.00 12.86
C LEU A 49 2.67 -1.14 13.04
N LEU A 50 3.72 -1.41 12.27
CA LEU A 50 4.93 -0.59 12.25
C LEU A 50 4.65 0.79 11.64
N CYS A 51 3.96 0.85 10.50
CA CYS A 51 3.55 2.11 9.88
C CYS A 51 2.74 2.98 10.85
N ASP A 52 1.74 2.41 11.52
CA ASP A 52 0.90 3.10 12.50
C ASP A 52 1.71 3.61 13.70
N ARG A 53 2.61 2.77 14.23
CA ARG A 53 3.50 3.17 15.33
C ARG A 53 4.35 4.39 14.97
N PHE A 54 4.81 4.47 13.72
CA PHE A 54 5.63 5.58 13.23
C PHE A 54 4.81 6.71 12.58
N ALA A 55 3.47 6.58 12.48
CA ALA A 55 2.59 7.57 11.84
C ALA A 55 2.39 8.85 12.66
N ASN A 56 2.87 8.91 13.91
CA ASN A 56 2.71 10.07 14.80
C ASN A 56 3.46 11.34 14.35
N ASN A 57 4.19 11.29 13.23
CA ASN A 57 4.75 12.48 12.60
C ASN A 57 3.73 13.06 11.62
N SER A 58 3.06 14.14 12.02
CA SER A 58 2.25 14.92 11.08
C SER A 58 3.14 15.45 9.96
N ALA A 59 2.74 15.24 8.71
CA ALA A 59 3.41 15.89 7.59
C ALA A 59 3.38 17.43 7.80
N PRO A 60 4.44 18.16 7.42
CA PRO A 60 4.45 19.62 7.54
C PRO A 60 3.23 20.26 6.89
N ASN A 61 2.63 21.26 7.53
CA ASN A 61 1.40 21.91 7.06
C ASN A 61 1.47 22.41 5.60
N TYR A 62 2.65 22.86 5.14
CA TYR A 62 2.82 23.31 3.76
C TYR A 62 2.65 22.16 2.74
N LEU A 63 3.10 20.94 3.07
CA LEU A 63 2.91 19.75 2.24
C LEU A 63 1.43 19.36 2.21
N ILE A 64 0.77 19.35 3.37
CA ILE A 64 -0.67 19.06 3.47
C ILE A 64 -1.47 20.04 2.62
N ASN A 65 -1.19 21.34 2.71
CA ASN A 65 -1.89 22.37 1.94
C ASN A 65 -1.60 22.29 0.43
N SER A 66 -0.35 21.97 0.05
CA SER A 66 0.02 21.76 -1.35
C SER A 66 -0.73 20.57 -1.97
N ILE A 67 -0.79 19.44 -1.24
CA ILE A 67 -1.54 18.24 -1.66
C ILE A 67 -3.04 18.56 -1.76
N LYS A 68 -3.62 19.22 -0.76
CA LYS A 68 -5.03 19.63 -0.78
C LYS A 68 -5.37 20.50 -1.99
N LYS A 69 -4.51 21.47 -2.31
CA LYS A 69 -4.68 22.31 -3.49
C LYS A 69 -4.59 21.49 -4.78
N SER A 70 -3.58 20.64 -4.93
CA SER A 70 -3.41 19.81 -6.13
C SER A 70 -4.57 18.83 -6.37
N ILE A 71 -5.19 18.31 -5.31
CA ILE A 71 -6.39 17.47 -5.40
C ILE A 71 -7.61 18.35 -5.70
N GLY A 72 -7.78 19.48 -5.01
CA GLY A 72 -8.88 20.42 -5.25
C GLY A 72 -8.94 20.93 -6.69
N ASP A 73 -7.79 21.34 -7.25
CA ASP A 73 -7.66 21.80 -8.63
C ASP A 73 -7.92 20.66 -9.66
N GLN A 74 -7.79 19.39 -9.27
CA GLN A 74 -8.17 18.24 -10.11
C GLN A 74 -9.67 17.92 -10.11
N PHE A 75 -10.42 18.44 -9.12
CA PHE A 75 -11.84 18.17 -8.91
C PHE A 75 -12.64 19.47 -8.82
N ASP A 76 -12.35 20.48 -9.66
CA ASP A 76 -13.12 21.73 -9.74
C ASP A 76 -14.63 21.44 -9.91
N PHE A 77 -15.30 21.28 -8.78
CA PHE A 77 -16.73 21.39 -8.63
C PHE A 77 -16.98 22.89 -8.75
N ASP A 78 -17.45 23.27 -9.93
CA ASP A 78 -17.96 24.58 -10.28
C ASP A 78 -19.08 24.96 -9.29
N THR A 79 -18.68 25.55 -8.16
CA THR A 79 -19.57 25.91 -7.04
C THR A 79 -20.39 27.17 -7.34
N ASN A 80 -20.30 27.71 -8.57
CA ASN A 80 -21.04 28.87 -9.03
C ASN A 80 -22.09 28.56 -10.12
N LYS A 81 -22.60 27.32 -10.23
CA LYS A 81 -23.85 27.08 -10.95
C LYS A 81 -25.05 27.40 -10.06
N THR A 82 -25.40 28.69 -9.99
CA THR A 82 -26.80 29.08 -9.76
C THR A 82 -27.62 28.54 -10.93
N TYR A 83 -28.53 27.61 -10.63
CA TYR A 83 -29.58 27.21 -11.57
C TYR A 83 -30.63 28.32 -11.55
N ASP A 84 -30.66 29.13 -12.61
CA ASP A 84 -31.82 29.97 -12.96
C ASP A 84 -32.98 29.10 -13.46
#